data_AF-A0A4U9HHG9-F1
#
_entry.id   AF-A0A4U9HHG9-F1
#
_cell.length_a   1.000
_cell.length_b   1.000
_cell.length_c   1.000
_cell.angle_alpha   90.00
_cell.angle_beta   90.00
_cell.angle_gamma   90.00
#
_symmetry.space_group_name_H-M   'P 1'
#
loop_
_entity.id
_entity.type
_entity.pdbx_description
1 polymer ?
#
loop_
_entity_poly.entity_id
_entity_poly.type
_entity_poly.pdbx_seq_one_letter_code
_entity_poly.pdbx_strand_id
1 'polypeptide(L)'
;MMQTHRKPMFNSDGTFAWNDAQWDEAFSFVKRLSDDHVLPSPKTLSSYGKGNLYEMKPWINGEWGGLFTWNITIRMFANNMTPPAKLVLGDYVMQPGTEESGVYFKTAQMLSVAKSTKHPKEAAILVNYLLNDPKSVEALGLERGIPLNKAAETQLTEQGLIDPQDPVIAGLRQAQSLHTTAVATPYIEDLQVIDRFTAAREKLEQGQLPAQVAADFRQQVERIVRRLNR
;
A
#
# COMPACT_ATOMS: atom_id res chain seq x y z
N MET A 1 -8.77 11.13 6.29
CA MET A 1 -8.14 12.22 7.07
C MET A 1 -7.23 13.13 6.26
N MET A 2 -6.38 12.62 5.36
CA MET A 2 -5.60 13.52 4.48
C MET A 2 -6.52 14.43 3.64
N GLN A 3 -7.48 13.86 2.93
CA GLN A 3 -8.38 14.63 2.06
C GLN A 3 -9.28 15.63 2.83
N THR A 4 -9.79 15.22 3.99
CA THR A 4 -10.77 15.99 4.79
C THR A 4 -10.13 16.99 5.77
N HIS A 5 -8.98 16.65 6.34
CA HIS A 5 -8.34 17.42 7.41
C HIS A 5 -6.90 17.84 7.10
N ARG A 6 -6.31 17.39 5.99
CA ARG A 6 -4.89 17.61 5.62
C ARG A 6 -3.93 17.21 6.74
N LYS A 7 -4.23 16.09 7.42
CA LYS A 7 -3.41 15.57 8.53
C LYS A 7 -3.01 14.11 8.31
N PRO A 8 -1.71 13.79 8.38
CA PRO A 8 -1.25 12.40 8.35
C PRO A 8 -1.63 11.70 9.65
N MET A 9 -1.64 10.36 9.65
CA MET A 9 -1.92 9.59 10.88
C MET A 9 -0.80 9.76 11.91
N PHE A 10 0.44 9.70 11.45
CA PHE A 10 1.65 9.85 12.24
C PHE A 10 2.39 11.13 11.88
N ASN A 11 2.94 11.79 12.89
CA ASN A 11 4.04 12.74 12.73
C ASN A 11 5.33 11.99 12.36
N SER A 12 6.37 12.72 11.95
CA SER A 12 7.67 12.15 11.59
C SER A 12 8.37 11.41 12.74
N ASP A 13 8.07 11.79 13.98
CA ASP A 13 8.57 11.14 15.20
C ASP A 13 7.74 9.92 15.63
N GLY A 14 6.68 9.58 14.89
CA GLY A 14 5.80 8.45 15.17
C GLY A 14 4.70 8.72 16.19
N THR A 15 4.62 9.93 16.75
CA THR A 15 3.44 10.33 17.53
C THR A 15 2.22 10.47 16.62
N PHE A 16 1.02 10.26 17.14
CA PHE A 16 -0.20 10.45 16.36
C PHE A 16 -0.52 11.93 16.17
N ALA A 17 -0.93 12.32 14.97
CA ALA A 17 -1.31 13.70 14.66
C ALA A 17 -2.83 13.96 14.76
N TRP A 18 -3.63 12.89 14.79
CA TRP A 18 -5.09 12.98 14.88
C TRP A 18 -5.56 13.11 16.32
N ASN A 19 -6.58 13.95 16.53
CA ASN A 19 -7.28 14.07 17.82
C ASN A 19 -8.38 12.99 17.99
N ASP A 20 -9.03 12.96 19.15
CA ASP A 20 -10.02 11.94 19.50
C ASP A 20 -11.20 11.88 18.51
N ALA A 21 -11.75 13.03 18.11
CA ALA A 21 -12.85 13.10 17.15
C ALA A 21 -12.44 12.58 15.77
N GLN A 22 -11.20 12.86 15.35
CA GLN A 22 -10.65 12.39 14.10
C GLN A 22 -10.43 10.86 14.11
N TRP A 23 -10.03 10.29 15.25
CA TRP A 23 -9.95 8.85 15.39
C TRP A 23 -11.32 8.17 15.36
N ASP A 24 -12.31 8.76 16.03
CA ASP A 24 -13.69 8.27 15.99
C ASP A 24 -14.25 8.32 14.56
N GLU A 25 -14.02 9.40 13.82
CA GLU A 25 -14.36 9.53 12.40
C GLU A 25 -13.70 8.42 11.55
N ALA A 26 -12.41 8.18 11.73
CA ALA A 26 -11.66 7.20 10.96
C ALA A 26 -12.17 5.76 11.20
N PHE A 27 -12.36 5.36 12.47
CA PHE A 27 -12.88 4.03 12.78
C PHE A 27 -14.37 3.88 12.44
N SER A 28 -15.16 4.95 12.53
CA SER A 28 -16.54 4.98 12.03
C SER A 28 -16.60 4.79 10.52
N PHE A 29 -15.69 5.42 9.76
CA PHE A 29 -15.57 5.19 8.33
C PHE A 29 -15.21 3.73 8.01
N VAL A 30 -14.22 3.15 8.71
CA VAL A 30 -13.84 1.74 8.54
C VAL A 30 -15.00 0.80 8.83
N LYS A 31 -15.78 1.07 9.89
CA LYS A 31 -16.99 0.30 10.20
C LYS A 31 -18.04 0.40 9.09
N ARG A 32 -18.33 1.61 8.61
CA ARG A 32 -19.30 1.84 7.52
C ARG A 32 -18.93 1.08 6.25
N LEU A 33 -17.65 0.98 5.89
CA LEU A 33 -17.24 0.19 4.72
C LEU A 33 -17.70 -1.27 4.79
N SER A 34 -17.76 -1.86 5.98
CA SER A 34 -18.30 -3.21 6.17
C SER A 34 -19.82 -3.22 6.25
N ASP A 35 -20.41 -2.29 7.02
CA ASP A 35 -21.88 -2.23 7.22
C ASP A 35 -22.61 -1.94 5.91
N ASP A 36 -22.03 -1.10 5.05
CA ASP A 36 -22.56 -0.70 3.74
C ASP A 36 -22.15 -1.69 2.62
N HIS A 37 -21.58 -2.85 2.96
CA HIS A 37 -21.15 -3.89 2.02
C HIS A 37 -20.11 -3.44 0.96
N VAL A 38 -19.35 -2.38 1.23
CA VAL A 38 -18.26 -1.92 0.34
C VAL A 38 -17.05 -2.85 0.41
N LEU A 39 -16.74 -3.36 1.61
CA LEU A 39 -15.67 -4.32 1.85
C LEU A 39 -16.21 -5.58 2.55
N PRO A 40 -15.65 -6.76 2.25
CA PRO A 40 -15.92 -7.96 3.03
C PRO A 40 -15.56 -7.71 4.51
N SER A 41 -16.45 -8.17 5.40
CA SER A 41 -16.24 -8.04 6.83
C SER A 41 -15.07 -8.90 7.32
N PRO A 42 -14.43 -8.61 8.47
CA PRO A 42 -13.36 -9.45 9.02
C PRO A 42 -13.79 -10.92 9.22
N LYS A 43 -15.02 -11.18 9.66
CA LYS A 43 -15.61 -12.53 9.73
C LYS A 43 -15.70 -13.19 8.37
N THR A 44 -16.12 -12.44 7.35
CA THR A 44 -16.20 -12.96 5.98
C THR A 44 -14.81 -13.35 5.48
N LEU A 45 -13.82 -12.47 5.65
CA LEU A 45 -12.43 -12.74 5.24
C LEU A 45 -11.83 -13.94 5.98
N SER A 46 -12.02 -14.02 7.30
CA SER A 46 -11.49 -15.12 8.11
C SER A 46 -12.15 -16.46 7.80
N SER A 47 -13.38 -16.49 7.26
CA SER A 47 -14.03 -17.74 6.83
C SER A 47 -13.31 -18.46 5.68
N TYR A 48 -12.49 -17.74 4.91
CA TYR A 48 -11.66 -18.30 3.84
C TYR A 48 -10.30 -18.82 4.34
N GLY A 49 -10.01 -18.69 5.64
CA GLY A 49 -8.76 -19.12 6.26
C GLY A 49 -7.57 -18.22 5.94
N LYS A 50 -6.37 -18.75 6.15
CA LYS A 50 -5.11 -18.05 5.83
C LYS A 50 -4.77 -18.31 4.36
N GLY A 51 -4.63 -17.24 3.58
CA GLY A 51 -4.23 -17.31 2.19
C GLY A 51 -4.08 -15.90 1.60
N ASN A 52 -3.52 -15.81 0.40
CA ASN A 52 -3.44 -14.54 -0.29
C ASN A 52 -4.80 -14.17 -0.87
N LEU A 53 -5.19 -12.90 -0.78
CA LEU A 53 -6.46 -12.41 -1.32
C LEU A 53 -6.64 -12.76 -2.81
N TYR A 54 -5.56 -12.68 -3.61
CA TYR A 54 -5.56 -13.01 -5.04
C TYR A 54 -5.73 -14.51 -5.36
N GLU A 55 -5.70 -15.40 -4.36
CA GLU A 55 -5.93 -16.85 -4.52
C GLU A 55 -7.32 -17.27 -4.01
N MET A 56 -8.08 -16.33 -3.43
CA MET A 56 -9.39 -16.62 -2.87
C MET A 56 -10.45 -16.73 -3.97
N LYS A 57 -11.32 -17.75 -3.88
CA LYS A 57 -12.39 -17.97 -4.87
C LYS A 57 -13.25 -16.73 -5.17
N PRO A 58 -13.66 -15.91 -4.18
CA PRO A 58 -14.44 -14.70 -4.47
C PRO A 58 -13.69 -13.69 -5.36
N TRP A 59 -12.37 -13.60 -5.24
CA TRP A 59 -11.56 -12.80 -6.16
C TRP A 59 -11.51 -13.43 -7.56
N ILE A 60 -11.13 -14.71 -7.63
CA ILE A 60 -10.96 -15.47 -8.88
C ILE A 60 -12.25 -15.45 -9.73
N ASN A 61 -13.41 -15.52 -9.06
CA ASN A 61 -14.73 -15.54 -9.68
C ASN A 61 -15.31 -14.14 -9.96
N GLY A 62 -14.65 -13.06 -9.53
CA GLY A 62 -15.15 -11.69 -9.69
C GLY A 62 -16.28 -11.28 -8.74
N GLU A 63 -16.51 -12.03 -7.66
CA GLU A 63 -17.46 -11.68 -6.60
C GLU A 63 -16.97 -10.45 -5.80
N TRP A 64 -15.65 -10.29 -5.66
CA TRP A 64 -15.02 -9.07 -5.18
C TRP A 64 -14.59 -8.20 -6.36
N GLY A 65 -15.45 -7.25 -6.74
CA GLY A 65 -15.34 -6.49 -7.99
C GLY A 65 -14.23 -5.43 -8.06
N GLY A 66 -13.35 -5.34 -7.06
CA GLY A 66 -12.27 -4.35 -7.05
C GLY A 66 -11.39 -4.43 -5.80
N LEU A 67 -10.30 -3.68 -5.82
CA LEU A 67 -9.34 -3.61 -4.73
C LEU A 67 -8.59 -2.28 -4.72
N PHE A 68 -8.09 -1.90 -3.55
CA PHE A 68 -7.11 -0.83 -3.40
C PHE A 68 -5.77 -1.47 -3.04
N THR A 69 -4.79 -1.40 -3.94
CA THR A 69 -3.51 -2.07 -3.78
C THR A 69 -2.37 -1.31 -4.48
N TRP A 70 -1.15 -1.78 -4.28
CA TRP A 70 0.03 -1.24 -4.94
C TRP A 70 0.02 -1.57 -6.44
N ASN A 71 0.38 -0.62 -7.28
CA ASN A 71 0.49 -0.83 -8.72
C ASN A 71 1.42 -2.01 -9.05
N ILE A 72 2.54 -2.17 -8.33
CA ILE A 72 3.50 -3.27 -8.53
C ILE A 72 2.95 -4.67 -8.21
N THR A 73 1.87 -4.78 -7.43
CA THR A 73 1.27 -6.08 -7.08
C THR A 73 0.08 -6.44 -7.98
N ILE A 74 -0.34 -5.55 -8.88
CA ILE A 74 -1.59 -5.70 -9.64
C ILE A 74 -1.59 -6.95 -10.55
N ARG A 75 -0.42 -7.36 -11.06
CA ARG A 75 -0.29 -8.55 -11.90
C ARG A 75 -0.65 -9.84 -11.16
N MET A 76 -0.33 -9.94 -9.87
CA MET A 76 -0.69 -11.11 -9.05
C MET A 76 -2.20 -11.29 -8.97
N PHE A 77 -2.94 -10.17 -8.89
CA PHE A 77 -4.39 -10.16 -8.89
C PHE A 77 -4.97 -10.45 -10.28
N ALA A 78 -4.46 -9.79 -11.33
CA ALA A 78 -4.93 -9.97 -12.69
C ALA A 78 -4.76 -11.41 -13.20
N ASN A 79 -3.62 -12.04 -12.90
CA ASN A 79 -3.26 -13.37 -13.41
C ASN A 79 -4.16 -14.50 -12.87
N ASN A 80 -4.82 -14.28 -11.73
CA ASN A 80 -5.66 -15.30 -11.09
C ASN A 80 -7.16 -15.11 -11.35
N MET A 81 -7.55 -14.15 -12.20
CA MET A 81 -8.95 -13.95 -12.54
C MET A 81 -9.42 -14.95 -13.59
N THR A 82 -10.68 -15.39 -13.49
CA THR A 82 -11.29 -16.27 -14.50
C THR A 82 -11.51 -15.49 -15.81
N PRO A 83 -10.96 -15.92 -16.96
CA PRO A 83 -11.25 -15.28 -18.24
C PRO A 83 -12.77 -15.28 -18.54
N PRO A 84 -13.32 -14.22 -19.17
CA PRO A 84 -12.63 -13.08 -19.80
C PRO A 84 -12.48 -11.87 -18.87
N ALA A 85 -12.58 -12.03 -17.55
CA ALA A 85 -12.51 -10.91 -16.61
C ALA A 85 -11.16 -10.19 -16.70
N LYS A 86 -11.18 -8.87 -16.47
CA LYS A 86 -10.00 -7.99 -16.54
C LYS A 86 -10.02 -6.98 -15.39
N LEU A 87 -8.83 -6.59 -14.95
CA LEU A 87 -8.67 -5.39 -14.12
C LEU A 87 -8.51 -4.17 -15.00
N VAL A 88 -9.18 -3.10 -14.58
CA VAL A 88 -9.05 -1.77 -15.15
C VAL A 88 -8.66 -0.81 -14.04
N LEU A 89 -7.88 0.21 -14.38
CA LEU A 89 -7.56 1.28 -13.45
C LEU A 89 -8.84 2.10 -13.20
N GLY A 90 -9.27 2.19 -11.94
CA GLY A 90 -10.35 3.07 -11.53
C GLY A 90 -9.87 4.51 -11.30
N ASP A 91 -10.81 5.44 -11.26
CA ASP A 91 -10.53 6.81 -10.83
C ASP A 91 -10.09 6.83 -9.36
N TYR A 92 -9.14 7.71 -9.03
CA TYR A 92 -8.74 7.90 -7.65
C TYR A 92 -9.87 8.59 -6.87
N VAL A 93 -10.33 7.98 -5.78
CA VAL A 93 -11.46 8.50 -5.00
C VAL A 93 -11.04 9.79 -4.30
N MET A 94 -11.71 10.89 -4.64
CA MET A 94 -11.47 12.23 -4.10
C MET A 94 -12.70 12.75 -3.35
N GLN A 95 -12.49 13.38 -2.20
CA GLN A 95 -13.50 14.18 -1.54
C GLN A 95 -13.84 15.41 -2.38
N PRO A 96 -15.11 15.78 -2.54
CA PRO A 96 -15.48 16.99 -3.27
C PRO A 96 -14.81 18.24 -2.69
N GLY A 97 -14.22 19.07 -3.56
CA GLY A 97 -13.67 20.37 -3.19
C GLY A 97 -12.27 20.35 -2.56
N THR A 98 -11.58 19.21 -2.51
CA THR A 98 -10.17 19.15 -2.08
C THR A 98 -9.23 18.85 -3.24
N GLU A 99 -8.06 19.48 -3.24
CA GLU A 99 -6.93 19.13 -4.11
C GLU A 99 -5.97 18.15 -3.44
N GLU A 100 -6.08 17.98 -2.12
CA GLU A 100 -5.26 17.02 -1.36
C GLU A 100 -5.80 15.60 -1.58
N SER A 101 -5.09 14.78 -2.36
CA SER A 101 -5.50 13.41 -2.63
C SER A 101 -5.19 12.44 -1.49
N GLY A 102 -4.20 12.75 -0.66
CA GLY A 102 -3.65 11.81 0.30
C GLY A 102 -3.05 10.56 -0.34
N VAL A 103 -2.71 10.58 -1.65
CA VAL A 103 -2.04 9.45 -2.30
C VAL A 103 -0.73 9.16 -1.58
N TYR A 104 -0.53 7.88 -1.28
CA TYR A 104 0.58 7.39 -0.48
C TYR A 104 1.67 6.84 -1.40
N PHE A 105 2.78 7.59 -1.52
CA PHE A 105 3.90 7.27 -2.39
C PHE A 105 5.12 6.86 -1.57
N LYS A 106 5.75 5.74 -1.94
CA LYS A 106 6.98 5.25 -1.30
C LYS A 106 7.84 4.48 -2.29
N THR A 107 9.10 4.28 -1.95
CA THR A 107 9.98 3.34 -2.65
C THR A 107 9.43 1.92 -2.50
N ALA A 108 9.17 1.25 -3.63
CA ALA A 108 8.60 -0.09 -3.68
C ALA A 108 9.47 -1.12 -2.94
N GLN A 109 10.75 -1.19 -3.31
CA GLN A 109 11.72 -2.15 -2.79
C GLN A 109 13.12 -1.52 -2.80
N MET A 110 13.99 -2.00 -1.92
CA MET A 110 15.38 -1.55 -1.82
C MET A 110 16.31 -2.76 -1.82
N LEU A 111 17.45 -2.63 -2.51
CA LEU A 111 18.58 -3.54 -2.33
C LEU A 111 19.51 -2.92 -1.28
N SER A 112 19.88 -3.70 -0.27
CA SER A 112 20.72 -3.23 0.84
C SER A 112 21.94 -4.12 1.01
N VAL A 113 23.08 -3.51 1.31
CA VAL A 113 24.32 -4.21 1.64
C VAL A 113 24.40 -4.39 3.14
N ALA A 114 24.57 -5.63 3.60
CA ALA A 114 24.68 -5.93 5.02
C ALA A 114 25.91 -5.23 5.62
N LYS A 115 25.73 -4.54 6.76
CA LYS A 115 26.81 -3.85 7.48
C LYS A 115 27.98 -4.76 7.85
N SER A 116 27.71 -6.05 8.06
CA SER A 116 28.67 -7.07 8.46
C SER A 116 29.33 -7.82 7.29
N THR A 117 29.06 -7.45 6.04
CA THR A 117 29.64 -8.16 4.89
C THR A 117 31.17 -8.05 4.88
N LYS A 118 31.84 -9.17 4.55
CA LYS A 118 33.29 -9.21 4.32
C LYS A 118 33.68 -8.72 2.92
N HIS A 119 32.69 -8.51 2.04
CA HIS A 119 32.86 -8.18 0.64
C HIS A 119 32.02 -6.95 0.24
N PRO A 120 32.23 -5.78 0.89
CA PRO A 120 31.39 -4.60 0.64
C PRO A 120 31.54 -4.06 -0.79
N LYS A 121 32.74 -4.19 -1.38
CA LYS A 121 33.00 -3.74 -2.76
C LYS A 121 32.26 -4.61 -3.78
N GLU A 122 32.35 -5.92 -3.64
CA GLU A 122 31.71 -6.89 -4.54
C GLU A 122 30.18 -6.81 -4.42
N ALA A 123 29.67 -6.65 -3.19
CA ALA A 123 28.24 -6.42 -2.96
C ALA A 123 27.75 -5.13 -3.63
N ALA A 124 28.51 -4.04 -3.54
CA ALA A 124 28.17 -2.79 -4.20
C ALA A 124 28.22 -2.92 -5.75
N ILE A 125 29.20 -3.66 -6.29
CA ILE A 125 29.28 -3.96 -7.72
C ILE A 125 28.03 -4.73 -8.17
N LEU A 126 27.59 -5.74 -7.42
CA LEU A 126 26.39 -6.49 -7.73
C LEU A 126 25.13 -5.61 -7.69
N VAL A 127 24.96 -4.78 -6.65
CA VAL A 127 23.82 -3.85 -6.57
C VAL A 127 23.82 -2.88 -7.74
N ASN A 128 24.99 -2.34 -8.09
CA ASN A 128 25.12 -1.45 -9.25
C ASN A 128 24.78 -2.18 -10.57
N TYR A 129 25.26 -3.41 -10.75
CA TYR A 129 24.93 -4.21 -11.93
C TYR A 129 23.41 -4.41 -12.04
N LEU A 130 22.77 -4.84 -10.95
CA LEU A 130 21.33 -5.12 -10.94
C LEU A 130 20.46 -3.90 -11.30
N LEU A 131 20.90 -2.70 -10.91
CA LEU A 131 20.12 -1.48 -11.06
C LEU A 131 20.47 -0.66 -12.31
N ASN A 132 21.70 -0.79 -12.81
CA ASN A 132 22.26 0.16 -13.78
C ASN A 132 22.89 -0.50 -15.01
N ASP A 133 23.24 -1.79 -14.97
CA ASP A 133 23.81 -2.45 -16.15
C ASP A 133 22.71 -2.67 -17.21
N PRO A 134 22.89 -2.24 -18.47
CA PRO A 134 21.86 -2.36 -19.49
C PRO A 134 21.33 -3.78 -19.70
N LYS A 135 22.19 -4.81 -19.57
CA LYS A 135 21.75 -6.21 -19.72
C LYS A 135 20.88 -6.64 -18.55
N SER A 136 21.21 -6.19 -17.34
CA SER A 136 20.39 -6.48 -16.17
C SER A 136 19.07 -5.73 -16.21
N VAL A 137 19.08 -4.46 -16.65
CA VAL A 137 17.86 -3.65 -16.82
C VAL A 137 16.90 -4.33 -17.80
N GLU A 138 17.41 -4.75 -18.97
CA GLU A 138 16.61 -5.48 -19.96
C GLU A 138 16.09 -6.81 -19.42
N ALA A 139 16.93 -7.58 -18.73
CA ALA A 139 16.54 -8.88 -18.18
C ALA A 139 15.49 -8.76 -17.06
N LEU A 140 15.55 -7.71 -16.23
CA LEU A 140 14.60 -7.49 -15.15
C LEU A 140 13.31 -6.81 -15.61
N GLY A 141 13.37 -6.02 -16.69
CA GLY A 141 12.24 -5.29 -17.24
C GLY A 141 11.45 -4.53 -16.17
N LEU A 142 10.16 -4.87 -16.03
CA LEU A 142 9.22 -4.22 -15.11
C LEU A 142 8.80 -5.11 -13.93
N GLU A 143 9.50 -6.21 -13.67
CA GLU A 143 9.18 -7.15 -12.58
C GLU A 143 9.18 -6.50 -11.18
N ARG A 144 9.88 -5.36 -11.03
CA ARG A 144 9.94 -4.58 -9.78
C ARG A 144 9.32 -3.18 -9.90
N GLY A 145 8.50 -2.97 -10.94
CA GLY A 145 7.99 -1.65 -11.32
C GLY A 145 8.95 -0.87 -12.23
N ILE A 146 8.66 0.41 -12.44
CA ILE A 146 9.51 1.28 -13.27
C ILE A 146 10.82 1.58 -12.51
N PRO A 147 12.00 1.37 -13.13
CA PRO A 147 13.26 1.78 -12.53
C PRO A 147 13.30 3.27 -12.20
N LEU A 148 13.76 3.63 -11.01
CA LEU A 148 13.98 5.04 -10.62
C LEU A 148 15.19 5.66 -11.35
N ASN A 149 16.09 4.83 -11.88
CA ASN A 149 17.20 5.29 -12.70
C ASN A 149 16.67 5.73 -14.07
N LYS A 150 16.80 7.03 -14.37
CA LYS A 150 16.36 7.62 -15.65
C LYS A 150 16.95 6.92 -16.88
N ALA A 151 18.22 6.50 -16.84
CA ALA A 151 18.83 5.81 -17.97
C ALA A 151 18.18 4.43 -18.21
N ALA A 152 17.86 3.70 -17.13
CA ALA A 152 17.16 2.42 -17.22
C ALA A 152 15.71 2.61 -17.70
N GLU A 153 15.00 3.63 -17.19
CA GLU A 153 13.66 3.98 -17.68
C GLU A 153 13.64 4.34 -19.16
N THR A 154 14.59 5.18 -19.62
CA THR A 154 14.74 5.52 -21.04
C THR A 154 15.01 4.26 -21.87
N GLN A 155 15.93 3.40 -21.46
CA GLN A 155 16.24 2.16 -22.16
C GLN A 155 14.99 1.29 -22.34
N LEU A 156 14.24 1.04 -21.25
CA LEU A 156 13.03 0.21 -21.30
C LEU A 156 11.91 0.88 -22.14
N THR A 157 11.85 2.21 -22.15
CA THR A 157 10.93 2.96 -23.00
C THR A 157 11.28 2.81 -24.48
N GLU A 158 12.55 2.98 -24.84
CA GLU A 158 13.04 2.83 -26.23
C GLU A 158 12.87 1.40 -26.75
N GLN A 159 12.96 0.40 -25.85
CA GLN A 159 12.67 -1.00 -26.16
C GLN A 159 11.17 -1.31 -26.26
N GLY A 160 10.29 -0.34 -25.99
CA GLY A 160 8.83 -0.54 -26.00
C GLY A 160 8.29 -1.38 -24.85
N LEU A 161 9.09 -1.60 -23.80
CA LEU A 161 8.68 -2.39 -22.62
C LEU A 161 7.83 -1.59 -21.64
N ILE A 162 7.94 -0.24 -21.65
CA ILE A 162 7.08 0.64 -20.88
C ILE A 162 5.86 1.02 -21.72
N ASP A 163 4.79 0.24 -21.59
CA ASP A 163 3.49 0.54 -22.18
C ASP A 163 2.68 1.49 -21.27
N PRO A 164 2.30 2.69 -21.74
CA PRO A 164 1.38 3.58 -21.04
C PRO A 164 0.05 2.95 -20.60
N GLN A 165 -0.42 1.93 -21.32
CA GLN A 165 -1.67 1.22 -21.05
C GLN A 165 -1.50 0.07 -20.05
N ASP A 166 -0.26 -0.30 -19.71
CA ASP A 166 -0.03 -1.31 -18.69
C ASP A 166 -0.53 -0.81 -17.32
N PRO A 167 -1.35 -1.58 -16.58
CA PRO A 167 -1.92 -1.12 -15.31
C PRO A 167 -0.89 -0.70 -14.25
N VAL A 168 0.32 -1.29 -14.26
CA VAL A 168 1.41 -0.90 -13.36
C VAL A 168 1.86 0.54 -13.65
N ILE A 169 1.95 0.87 -14.94
CA ILE A 169 2.42 2.17 -15.44
C ILE A 169 1.31 3.22 -15.32
N ALA A 170 0.10 2.88 -15.75
CA ALA A 170 -1.06 3.77 -15.68
C ALA A 170 -1.36 4.17 -14.23
N GLY A 171 -1.35 3.22 -13.29
CA GLY A 171 -1.57 3.50 -11.87
C GLY A 171 -0.48 4.37 -11.25
N LEU A 172 0.79 4.17 -11.62
CA LEU A 172 1.88 5.04 -11.19
C LEU A 172 1.71 6.47 -11.70
N ARG A 173 1.39 6.64 -12.99
CA ARG A 173 1.20 7.96 -13.60
C ARG A 173 -0.01 8.69 -13.02
N GLN A 174 -1.11 7.98 -12.75
CA GLN A 174 -2.24 8.53 -12.03
C GLN A 174 -1.80 9.04 -10.65
N ALA A 175 -1.10 8.22 -9.86
CA ALA A 175 -0.61 8.62 -8.54
C ALA A 175 0.33 9.84 -8.60
N GLN A 176 1.24 9.90 -9.58
CA GLN A 176 2.16 11.03 -9.77
C GLN A 176 1.46 12.32 -10.20
N SER A 177 0.31 12.23 -10.86
CA SER A 177 -0.47 13.39 -11.30
C SER A 177 -1.30 14.04 -10.17
N LEU A 178 -1.47 13.33 -9.05
CA LEU A 178 -2.29 13.77 -7.93
C LEU A 178 -1.45 14.59 -6.93
N HIS A 179 -1.98 15.73 -6.51
CA HIS A 179 -1.38 16.51 -5.44
C HIS A 179 -1.53 15.77 -4.10
N THR A 180 -0.44 15.67 -3.34
CA THR A 180 -0.45 15.11 -1.98
C THR A 180 0.61 15.77 -1.11
N THR A 181 0.26 16.03 0.15
CA THR A 181 1.21 16.39 1.20
C THR A 181 1.53 15.20 2.11
N ALA A 182 0.97 14.02 1.85
CA ALA A 182 1.25 12.82 2.60
C ALA A 182 2.72 12.40 2.43
N VAL A 183 3.40 12.18 3.54
CA VAL A 183 4.78 11.66 3.55
C VAL A 183 4.76 10.24 4.10
N ALA A 184 5.46 9.34 3.42
CA ALA A 184 5.64 7.98 3.90
C ALA A 184 6.39 7.95 5.24
N THR A 185 5.77 7.35 6.25
CA THR A 185 6.43 7.05 7.53
C THR A 185 6.61 5.55 7.68
N PRO A 186 7.65 5.08 8.39
CA PRO A 186 7.84 3.65 8.62
C PRO A 186 6.77 3.04 9.55
N TYR A 187 6.09 3.86 10.35
CA TYR A 187 5.17 3.40 11.39
C TYR A 187 3.86 2.84 10.86
N ILE A 188 3.32 3.40 9.77
CA ILE A 188 2.03 2.95 9.22
C ILE A 188 2.10 1.55 8.62
N GLU A 189 3.30 1.11 8.23
CA GLU A 189 3.54 -0.20 7.64
C GLU A 189 4.29 -1.16 8.57
N ASP A 190 4.53 -0.77 9.82
CA ASP A 190 5.06 -1.70 10.81
C ASP A 190 4.06 -2.85 11.01
N LEU A 191 4.55 -4.09 10.93
CA LEU A 191 3.70 -5.28 11.00
C LEU A 191 2.91 -5.35 12.30
N GLN A 192 3.47 -4.89 13.43
CA GLN A 192 2.72 -4.86 14.68
C GLN A 192 1.63 -3.79 14.65
N VAL A 193 1.84 -2.66 13.98
CA VAL A 193 0.78 -1.64 13.80
C VAL A 193 -0.34 -2.17 12.91
N ILE A 194 0.01 -2.86 11.81
CA ILE A 194 -0.95 -3.52 10.92
C ILE A 194 -1.77 -4.59 11.68
N ASP A 195 -1.13 -5.42 12.51
CA ASP A 195 -1.81 -6.41 13.33
C ASP A 195 -2.81 -5.77 14.30
N ARG A 196 -2.43 -4.62 14.88
CA ARG A 196 -3.31 -3.86 15.79
C ARG A 196 -4.50 -3.26 15.04
N PHE A 197 -4.29 -2.79 13.82
CA PHE A 197 -5.37 -2.29 12.98
C PHE A 197 -6.33 -3.42 12.56
N THR A 198 -5.79 -4.60 12.27
CA THR A 198 -6.58 -5.81 11.96
C THR A 198 -7.45 -6.20 13.16
N ALA A 199 -6.87 -6.29 14.35
CA ALA A 199 -7.63 -6.57 15.58
C ALA A 199 -8.68 -5.48 15.90
N ALA A 200 -8.38 -4.21 15.58
CA ALA A 200 -9.34 -3.12 15.75
C ALA A 200 -10.58 -3.30 14.84
N ARG A 201 -10.40 -3.75 13.60
CA ARG A 201 -11.51 -4.08 12.69
C ARG A 201 -12.38 -5.22 13.21
N GLU A 202 -11.77 -6.27 13.77
CA GLU A 202 -12.50 -7.37 14.39
C GLU A 202 -13.35 -6.89 15.58
N LYS A 203 -12.81 -6.01 16.42
CA LYS A 203 -13.55 -5.41 17.54
C LYS A 203 -14.76 -4.57 17.08
N LEU A 204 -14.61 -3.80 16.00
CA LEU A 204 -15.72 -3.04 15.41
C LEU A 204 -16.84 -3.97 14.93
N GLU A 205 -16.49 -5.09 14.30
CA GLU A 205 -17.46 -6.08 13.84
C GLU A 205 -18.16 -6.79 15.02
N GLN A 206 -17.46 -6.99 16.13
CA GLN A 206 -18.01 -7.51 17.39
C GLN A 206 -18.92 -6.50 18.12
N GLY A 207 -19.13 -5.31 17.56
CA GLY A 207 -20.06 -4.30 18.08
C GLY A 207 -19.44 -3.31 19.07
N GLN A 208 -18.12 -3.29 19.23
CA GLN A 208 -17.47 -2.25 20.04
C GLN A 208 -17.61 -0.87 19.39
N LEU A 209 -17.77 0.16 20.22
CA LEU A 209 -17.92 1.53 19.73
C LEU A 209 -16.62 2.03 19.09
N PRO A 210 -16.68 2.78 17.97
CA PRO A 210 -15.49 3.32 17.30
C PRO A 210 -14.54 4.08 18.24
N ALA A 211 -15.06 4.97 19.09
CA ALA A 211 -14.25 5.67 20.09
C ALA A 211 -13.49 4.74 21.06
N GLN A 212 -14.10 3.63 21.49
CA GLN A 212 -13.44 2.66 22.37
C GLN A 212 -12.33 1.91 21.63
N VAL A 213 -12.62 1.45 20.41
CA VAL A 213 -11.64 0.78 19.55
C VAL A 213 -10.46 1.70 19.23
N ALA A 214 -10.75 2.97 18.95
CA ALA A 214 -9.74 4.00 18.71
C ALA A 214 -8.79 4.18 19.91
N ALA A 215 -9.33 4.31 21.12
CA ALA A 215 -8.53 4.47 22.33
C ALA A 215 -7.61 3.27 22.57
N ASP A 216 -8.14 2.05 22.44
CA ASP A 216 -7.39 0.80 22.56
C ASP A 216 -6.28 0.69 21.51
N PHE A 217 -6.61 0.95 20.24
CA PHE A 217 -5.66 0.92 19.14
C PHE A 217 -4.50 1.88 19.40
N ARG A 218 -4.83 3.13 19.74
CA ARG A 218 -3.81 4.16 20.00
C ARG A 218 -2.89 3.79 21.15
N GLN A 219 -3.44 3.36 22.27
CA GLN A 219 -2.64 2.97 23.43
C GLN A 219 -1.64 1.85 23.08
N GLN A 220 -2.07 0.85 22.30
CA GLN A 220 -1.21 -0.26 21.92
C GLN A 220 -0.15 0.15 20.90
N VAL A 221 -0.51 1.00 19.92
CA VAL A 221 0.41 1.48 18.90
C VAL A 221 1.44 2.47 19.46
N GLU A 222 1.07 3.35 20.39
CA GLU A 222 2.03 4.22 21.08
C GLU A 222 3.13 3.41 21.80
N ARG A 223 2.78 2.26 22.39
CA ARG A 223 3.77 1.35 22.99
C ARG A 223 4.67 0.69 21.94
N ILE A 224 4.15 0.41 20.74
CA ILE A 224 4.93 -0.11 19.62
C ILE A 224 5.91 0.95 19.15
N VAL A 225 5.44 2.16 18.82
CA VAL A 225 6.27 3.27 18.36
C VAL A 225 7.36 3.61 19.36
N ARG A 226 7.04 3.69 20.67
CA ARG A 226 8.04 3.92 21.72
C ARG A 226 9.13 2.84 21.80
N ARG A 227 8.90 1.64 21.27
CA ARG A 227 9.92 0.59 21.16
C ARG A 227 10.71 0.70 19.86
N LEU A 228 10.07 1.09 18.76
CA LEU A 228 10.71 1.32 17.46
C LEU A 228 11.68 2.52 17.50
N ASN A 229 11.38 3.52 18.33
CA ASN A 229 12.21 4.73 18.47
C ASN A 229 13.33 4.61 19.51
N ARG A 230 13.57 3.41 20.05
CA ARG A 230 14.70 3.16 20.96
C ARG A 230 15.93 2.75 20.16
#